data_AF-A0A250VV84-F1
#
_entry.id   AF-A0A250VV84-F1
#
_cell.length_a   1.000
_cell.length_b   1.000
_cell.length_c   1.000
_cell.angle_alpha   90.00
_cell.angle_beta   90.00
_cell.angle_gamma   90.00
#
_symmetry.space_group_name_H-M   'P 1'
#
loop_
_entity.id
_entity.type
_entity.pdbx_description
1 polymer ?
#
loop_
_entity_poly.entity_id
_entity_poly.type
_entity_poly.pdbx_seq_one_letter_code
_entity_poly.pdbx_strand_id
1 'polypeptide(L)'
;MLSRIAAANPRITKAWTDTGYRTKAVDHGARLGIDVEAVRRDPAAKGFKVIPRCWVVERTFGWLMHHRRLACDYETHPHRSEAMIRLATPNWRDT
;
A
#
# COMPACT_ATOMS: atom_id res chain seq x y z
N MET A 1 -0.92 10.10 9.00
CA MET A 1 -0.34 8.85 8.45
C MET A 1 0.94 9.12 7.67
N LEU A 2 0.91 9.89 6.57
CA LEU A 2 2.10 10.18 5.75
C LEU A 2 3.27 10.78 6.56
N SER A 3 3.02 11.66 7.53
CA SER A 3 4.10 12.19 8.40
C SER A 3 4.91 11.10 9.11
N ARG A 4 4.24 10.05 9.59
CA ARG A 4 4.91 8.93 10.27
C ARG A 4 5.73 8.10 9.29
N ILE A 5 5.22 7.92 8.07
CA ILE A 5 5.91 7.20 7.01
C ILE A 5 7.18 7.95 6.61
N ALA A 6 7.08 9.26 6.36
CA ALA A 6 8.20 10.12 6.00
C ALA A 6 9.28 10.14 7.09
N ALA A 7 8.88 10.28 8.36
CA ALA A 7 9.81 10.29 9.49
C ALA A 7 10.53 8.94 9.68
N ALA A 8 9.81 7.82 9.53
CA ALA A 8 10.39 6.49 9.74
C ALA A 8 11.16 5.96 8.51
N ASN A 9 10.87 6.48 7.30
CA ASN A 9 11.43 5.96 6.05
C ASN A 9 11.85 7.10 5.11
N PRO A 10 12.99 7.76 5.36
CA PRO A 10 13.43 8.93 4.59
C PRO A 10 13.67 8.66 3.09
N ARG A 11 13.78 7.40 2.68
CA ARG A 11 14.01 6.99 1.29
C ARG A 11 12.73 6.91 0.45
N ILE A 12 11.56 6.98 1.07
CA ILE A 12 10.29 6.93 0.34
C ILE A 12 10.00 8.32 -0.22
N THR A 13 10.04 8.45 -1.55
CA THR A 13 9.82 9.73 -2.26
C THR A 13 8.61 9.70 -3.18
N LYS A 14 8.00 8.53 -3.40
CA LYS A 14 6.87 8.35 -4.32
C LYS A 14 5.77 7.53 -3.65
N ALA A 15 4.52 7.94 -3.83
CA ALA A 15 3.35 7.22 -3.36
C ALA A 15 2.22 7.31 -4.39
N TRP A 16 1.32 6.32 -4.38
CA TRP A 16 0.11 6.29 -5.19
C TRP A 16 -1.11 6.28 -4.27
N THR A 17 -2.18 6.91 -4.72
CA THR A 17 -3.46 6.90 -4.02
C THR A 17 -4.60 6.74 -5.01
N ASP A 18 -5.75 6.26 -4.55
CA ASP A 18 -6.92 6.23 -5.40
C ASP A 18 -7.50 7.64 -5.60
N THR A 19 -8.37 7.74 -6.59
CA THR A 19 -8.98 9.00 -7.02
C THR A 19 -9.86 9.67 -5.93
N GLY A 20 -10.16 9.01 -4.81
CA GLY A 20 -10.90 9.57 -3.68
C GLY A 20 -10.08 10.53 -2.80
N TYR A 21 -8.75 10.44 -2.80
CA TYR A 21 -7.88 11.18 -1.86
C TYR A 21 -7.16 12.37 -2.48
N ARG A 22 -7.81 13.08 -3.41
CA ARG A 22 -7.14 13.97 -4.38
C ARG A 22 -6.25 15.06 -3.81
N THR A 23 -6.79 16.07 -3.14
CA THR A 23 -6.02 17.29 -2.85
C THR A 23 -5.26 17.20 -1.54
N LYS A 24 -5.92 16.78 -0.46
CA LYS A 24 -5.32 16.77 0.88
C LYS A 24 -4.11 15.83 0.99
N ALA A 25 -4.15 14.65 0.35
CA ALA A 25 -3.04 13.71 0.41
C ALA A 25 -1.84 14.18 -0.41
N VAL A 26 -2.10 14.77 -1.59
CA VAL A 26 -1.08 15.33 -2.47
C VAL A 26 -0.37 16.50 -1.82
N ASP A 27 -1.12 17.48 -1.31
CA ASP A 27 -0.55 18.66 -0.65
C ASP A 27 0.25 18.27 0.59
N HIS A 28 -0.25 17.30 1.36
CA HIS A 28 0.45 16.81 2.54
C HIS A 28 1.73 16.04 2.19
N GLY A 29 1.69 15.20 1.15
CA GLY A 29 2.86 14.49 0.65
C GLY A 29 3.95 15.43 0.16
N ALA A 30 3.59 16.46 -0.61
CA ALA A 30 4.53 17.45 -1.12
C ALA A 30 5.30 18.16 0.00
N ARG A 31 4.63 18.51 1.11
CA ARG A 31 5.27 19.09 2.31
C ARG A 31 6.27 18.16 3.00
N LEU A 32 6.17 16.85 2.74
CA LEU A 32 7.02 15.80 3.30
C LEU A 32 8.07 15.29 2.31
N GLY A 33 8.16 15.87 1.11
CA GLY A 33 9.07 15.39 0.05
C GLY A 33 8.60 14.10 -0.63
N ILE A 34 7.30 13.76 -0.52
CA ILE A 34 6.69 12.59 -1.15
C ILE A 34 5.79 13.05 -2.29
N ASP A 35 6.15 12.67 -3.51
CA ASP A 35 5.28 12.83 -4.68
C ASP A 35 4.14 11.80 -4.61
N VAL A 36 2.94 12.29 -4.26
CA VAL A 36 1.72 11.48 -4.20
C VAL A 36 0.96 11.63 -5.49
N GLU A 37 0.74 10.52 -6.19
CA GLU A 37 0.02 10.50 -7.46
C GLU A 37 -1.35 9.84 -7.29
N ALA A 38 -2.42 10.59 -7.57
CA ALA A 38 -3.76 10.03 -7.61
C ALA A 38 -3.96 9.26 -8.91
N VAL A 39 -4.00 7.94 -8.82
CA VAL A 39 -4.19 7.06 -9.96
C VAL A 39 -5.64 7.16 -10.42
N ARG A 40 -5.83 7.63 -11.66
CA ARG A 40 -7.15 7.83 -12.27
C ARG A 40 -7.29 6.95 -13.49
N ARG A 41 -8.47 6.35 -13.63
CA ARG A 41 -8.86 5.71 -14.89
C ARG A 41 -9.06 6.78 -15.96
N ASP A 42 -8.56 6.52 -17.15
CA ASP A 42 -8.82 7.35 -18.33
C ASP A 42 -10.34 7.38 -18.61
N PRO A 43 -11.00 8.56 -18.53
CA PRO A 43 -12.45 8.66 -18.74
C PRO A 43 -12.87 8.35 -20.18
N ALA A 44 -11.96 8.41 -21.15
CA ALA A 44 -12.23 8.06 -22.54
C ALA A 44 -12.04 6.55 -22.82
N ALA A 45 -11.45 5.79 -21.88
CA ALA A 45 -11.21 4.37 -22.07
C ALA A 45 -12.51 3.56 -22.03
N LYS A 46 -12.86 2.94 -23.16
CA LYS A 46 -13.96 1.97 -23.28
C LYS A 46 -13.50 0.58 -22.85
N GLY A 47 -14.37 -0.17 -22.18
CA GLY A 47 -14.06 -1.54 -21.72
C GLY A 47 -13.05 -1.58 -20.56
N PHE A 48 -12.55 -2.78 -20.24
CA PHE A 48 -11.66 -2.99 -19.09
C PHE A 48 -10.23 -2.51 -19.36
N LYS A 49 -9.92 -1.34 -18.78
CA LYS A 49 -8.60 -0.71 -18.59
C LYS A 49 -7.78 -1.30 -17.44
N VAL A 50 -6.72 -2.09 -17.65
CA VAL A 50 -5.80 -2.39 -16.52
C VAL A 50 -5.12 -1.09 -16.07
N ILE A 51 -5.24 -0.77 -14.78
CA ILE A 51 -4.60 0.38 -14.17
C ILE A 51 -3.21 -0.03 -13.67
N PRO A 52 -2.13 0.71 -13.99
CA PRO A 52 -0.81 0.41 -13.47
C PRO A 52 -0.81 0.33 -11.93
N ARG A 53 -0.19 -0.72 -11.37
CA ARG A 53 -0.03 -0.95 -9.92
C ARG A 53 -1.33 -1.09 -9.11
N CYS A 54 -2.48 -1.31 -9.75
CA CYS A 54 -3.76 -1.44 -9.05
C CYS A 54 -3.90 -2.71 -8.20
N TRP A 55 -2.98 -3.67 -8.31
CA TRP A 55 -3.01 -4.94 -7.56
C TRP A 55 -1.88 -5.09 -6.55
N VAL A 56 -1.07 -4.05 -6.33
CA VAL A 56 0.11 -4.16 -5.44
C VAL A 56 -0.31 -4.46 -4.00
N VAL A 57 -1.38 -3.82 -3.54
CA VAL A 57 -1.92 -4.00 -2.18
C VAL A 57 -2.55 -5.39 -2.05
N GLU A 58 -3.39 -5.76 -3.00
CA GLU A 58 -4.08 -7.05 -3.06
C GLU A 58 -3.11 -8.21 -3.20
N ARG A 59 -2.01 -8.05 -3.94
CA ARG A 59 -0.96 -9.07 -4.03
C ARG A 59 -0.30 -9.31 -2.67
N THR A 60 -0.06 -8.24 -1.90
CA THR A 60 0.46 -8.37 -0.53
C THR A 60 -0.51 -9.17 0.31
N PHE A 61 -1.81 -8.86 0.25
CA PHE A 61 -2.82 -9.63 0.97
C PHE A 61 -2.92 -11.07 0.48
N GLY A 62 -2.90 -11.33 -0.83
CA GLY A 62 -2.89 -12.67 -1.39
C GLY A 62 -1.72 -13.50 -0.85
N TRP A 63 -0.52 -12.92 -0.79
CA TRP A 63 0.64 -13.55 -0.17
C TRP A 63 0.42 -13.86 1.31
N LEU A 64 -0.03 -12.87 2.09
CA LEU A 64 -0.27 -13.07 3.52
C LEU A 64 -1.34 -14.13 3.78
N MET A 65 -2.39 -14.20 2.97
CA MET A 65 -3.49 -15.16 3.09
C MET A 65 -3.05 -16.62 2.82
N HIS A 66 -1.93 -16.84 2.13
CA HIS A 66 -1.35 -18.19 2.01
C HIS A 66 -0.81 -18.74 3.34
N HIS A 67 -0.61 -17.89 4.35
CA HIS A 67 -0.25 -18.32 5.68
C HIS A 67 -1.51 -18.52 6.53
N ARG A 68 -1.80 -19.77 6.90
CA ARG A 68 -3.02 -20.16 7.65
C ARG A 68 -3.29 -19.31 8.90
N ARG A 69 -2.24 -18.86 9.60
CA ARG A 69 -2.36 -18.00 10.80
C ARG A 69 -2.77 -16.56 10.52
N LEU A 70 -2.64 -16.10 9.27
CA LEU A 70 -3.04 -14.77 8.82
C LEU A 70 -4.35 -14.77 8.04
N ALA A 71 -4.84 -15.94 7.62
CA ALA A 71 -6.09 -16.07 6.88
C ALA A 71 -7.32 -15.66 7.70
N CYS A 72 -7.27 -15.81 9.02
CA CYS A 72 -8.27 -15.35 9.96
C CYS A 72 -7.60 -14.98 11.28
N ASP A 73 -8.05 -13.90 11.91
CA ASP A 73 -7.48 -13.41 13.16
C ASP A 73 -7.97 -14.25 14.34
N TYR A 74 -7.19 -15.26 14.70
CA TYR A 74 -7.44 -16.10 15.87
C TYR A 74 -6.64 -15.67 17.11
N GLU A 75 -5.73 -14.70 16.96
CA GLU A 75 -4.80 -14.35 18.02
C GLU A 75 -5.40 -13.29 18.94
N THR A 76 -5.41 -13.55 20.24
CA THR A 76 -5.93 -12.58 21.23
C THR A 76 -5.07 -11.31 21.32
N HIS A 77 -3.79 -11.38 20.94
CA HIS A 77 -2.83 -10.29 21.12
C HIS A 77 -2.27 -9.81 19.79
N PRO A 78 -2.41 -8.51 19.45
CA PRO A 78 -1.99 -7.96 18.15
C PRO A 78 -0.51 -8.17 17.81
N HIS A 79 0.38 -8.23 18.82
CA HIS A 79 1.81 -8.44 18.60
C HIS A 79 2.13 -9.79 17.95
N ARG A 80 1.27 -10.81 18.13
CA ARG A 80 1.45 -12.14 17.52
C ARG A 80 1.16 -12.10 16.03
N SER A 81 0.05 -11.46 15.66
CA SER A 81 -0.31 -11.23 14.26
C SER A 81 0.74 -10.34 13.59
N GLU A 82 1.23 -9.30 14.27
CA GLU A 82 2.29 -8.42 13.78
C GLU A 82 3.61 -9.17 13.54
N ALA A 83 4.03 -10.03 14.47
CA ALA A 83 5.21 -10.87 14.30
C ALA A 83 5.07 -11.82 13.11
N MET A 84 3.89 -12.42 12.93
CA MET A 84 3.62 -13.30 11.80
C MET A 84 3.61 -12.55 10.46
N ILE A 85 3.04 -11.34 10.40
CA ILE A 85 3.09 -10.49 9.20
C ILE A 85 4.55 -10.20 8.82
N ARG A 86 5.41 -9.86 9.79
CA ARG A 86 6.84 -9.60 9.52
C ARG A 86 7.56 -10.81 8.94
N LEU A 87 7.26 -12.02 9.45
CA LEU A 87 7.85 -13.27 8.94
C LEU A 87 7.31 -13.65 7.56
N ALA A 88 6.03 -13.40 7.31
CA ALA A 88 5.35 -13.76 6.07
C ALA A 88 5.58 -12.75 4.93
N THR A 89 5.92 -11.49 5.22
CA THR A 89 6.05 -10.46 4.19
C THR A 89 7.17 -10.82 3.20
N PRO A 90 6.89 -10.90 1.88
CA PRO A 90 7.89 -11.24 0.89
C PRO A 90 8.88 -10.08 0.68
N ASN A 91 10.12 -10.40 0.30
CA ASN A 91 11.10 -9.39 -0.06
C ASN A 91 10.79 -8.82 -1.45
N TRP A 92 10.10 -7.67 -1.48
CA TRP A 92 9.71 -6.99 -2.73
C TRP A 92 10.86 -6.44 -3.58
N ARG A 93 12.12 -6.60 -3.16
CA ARG A 93 13.28 -6.14 -3.94
C ARG A 93 13.60 -7.04 -5.13
N ASP A 94 13.13 -8.28 -5.13
CA ASP A 94 13.55 -9.33 -6.06
C ASP A 94 12.45 -9.72 -7.07
N THR A 95 11.38 -8.92 -7.20
CA THR A 95 10.22 -9.19 -8.10
C THR A 95 9.83 -7.94 -8.87
#